data_AF-A0A2M7J629-F1
#
_entry.id   AF-A0A2M7J629-F1
#
_cell.length_a   1.000
_cell.length_b   1.000
_cell.length_c   1.000
_cell.angle_alpha   90.00
_cell.angle_beta   90.00
_cell.angle_gamma   90.00
#
_symmetry.space_group_name_H-M   'P 1'
#
loop_
_entity.id
_entity.type
_entity.pdbx_description
1 polymer ?
#
loop_
_entity_poly.entity_id
_entity_poly.type
_entity_poly.pdbx_seq_one_letter_code
_entity_poly.pdbx_strand_id
1 'polypeptide(L)'
;MGVISVRLNKKEEKMLNFLTDYYGDDRSALIKNSLIEKFEDLKDREFIDEFEKMEERGKVSFFSADEILTASRKKKKHGKTPQNLK
;
A
#
# COMPACT_ATOMS: atom_id res chain seq x y z
N MET A 1 -17.74 7.06 17.17
CA MET A 1 -16.87 7.84 16.25
C MET A 1 -16.50 9.14 16.94
N GLY A 2 -15.22 9.51 16.92
CA GLY A 2 -14.77 10.80 17.43
C GLY A 2 -15.01 11.91 16.40
N VAL A 3 -15.26 13.13 16.88
CA VAL A 3 -15.36 14.33 16.02
C VAL A 3 -14.06 15.10 16.16
N ILE A 4 -13.43 15.45 15.03
CA ILE A 4 -12.24 16.29 14.97
C ILE A 4 -12.61 17.55 14.20
N SER A 5 -12.38 18.71 14.82
CA SER A 5 -12.59 20.02 14.19
C SER A 5 -11.27 20.54 13.63
N VAL A 6 -11.21 20.75 12.32
CA VAL A 6 -10.05 21.34 11.63
C VAL A 6 -10.41 22.75 11.17
N ARG A 7 -9.57 23.73 11.50
CA ARG A 7 -9.74 25.10 11.02
C ARG A 7 -9.09 25.24 9.64
N LEU A 8 -9.85 25.74 8.68
CA LEU A 8 -9.37 26.05 7.34
C LEU A 8 -9.38 27.56 7.11
N ASN A 9 -8.45 28.05 6.29
CA ASN A 9 -8.53 29.39 5.75
C ASN A 9 -9.45 29.43 4.51
N LYS A 10 -9.77 30.65 4.02
CA LYS A 10 -10.68 30.83 2.88
C LYS A 10 -10.21 30.15 1.59
N LYS A 11 -8.90 29.99 1.39
CA LYS A 11 -8.34 29.34 0.19
C LYS A 11 -8.51 27.82 0.30
N GLU A 12 -8.16 27.25 1.44
CA GLU A 12 -8.32 25.83 1.74
C GLU A 12 -9.79 25.40 1.69
N GLU A 13 -10.69 26.22 2.21
CA GLU A 13 -12.13 25.96 2.15
C GLU A 13 -12.63 25.91 0.69
N LYS A 14 -12.20 26.85 -0.17
CA LYS A 14 -12.53 26.82 -1.60
C LYS A 14 -11.99 25.57 -2.28
N MET A 15 -10.76 25.16 -1.96
CA MET A 15 -10.17 23.94 -2.49
C MET A 15 -10.96 22.71 -2.06
N LEU A 16 -11.30 22.61 -0.77
CA LEU A 16 -12.07 21.49 -0.23
C LEU A 16 -13.45 21.41 -0.89
N ASN A 17 -14.16 22.53 -1.05
CA ASN A 17 -15.46 22.55 -1.72
C ASN A 17 -15.33 22.11 -3.18
N PHE A 18 -14.37 22.64 -3.92
CA PHE A 18 -14.13 22.24 -5.30
C PHE A 18 -13.88 20.73 -5.44
N LEU A 19 -13.04 20.16 -4.57
CA LEU A 19 -12.74 18.73 -4.60
C LEU A 19 -13.95 17.87 -4.18
N THR A 20 -14.69 18.31 -3.17
CA THR A 20 -15.94 17.67 -2.73
C THR A 20 -16.93 17.59 -3.91
N ASP A 21 -17.11 18.69 -4.63
CA ASP A 21 -18.02 18.76 -5.78
C ASP A 21 -17.51 17.91 -6.97
N TYR A 22 -16.20 17.92 -7.22
CA TYR A 22 -15.59 17.19 -8.33
C TYR A 22 -15.65 15.66 -8.14
N TYR A 23 -15.36 15.18 -6.92
CA TYR A 23 -15.36 13.75 -6.61
C TYR A 23 -16.74 13.22 -6.18
N GLY A 24 -17.67 14.10 -5.82
CA GLY A 24 -19.01 13.71 -5.35
C GLY A 24 -18.99 13.05 -3.96
N ASP A 25 -17.93 13.27 -3.18
CA ASP A 25 -17.69 12.67 -1.87
C ASP A 25 -17.94 13.67 -0.74
N ASP A 26 -18.27 13.18 0.45
CA ASP A 26 -18.34 14.01 1.65
C ASP A 26 -16.96 14.59 2.03
N ARG A 27 -16.94 15.84 2.51
CA ARG A 27 -15.72 16.52 3.01
C ARG A 27 -14.90 15.64 3.97
N SER A 28 -15.59 14.95 4.88
CA SER A 28 -14.93 14.07 5.86
C SER A 28 -14.32 12.82 5.23
N ALA A 29 -14.94 12.27 4.17
CA ALA A 29 -14.42 11.14 3.43
C ALA A 29 -13.15 11.55 2.69
N LEU A 30 -13.17 12.68 1.98
CA LEU A 30 -12.01 13.21 1.26
C LEU A 30 -10.82 13.46 2.19
N ILE A 31 -11.05 14.09 3.35
CA ILE A 31 -9.98 14.34 4.33
C ILE A 31 -9.41 13.02 4.87
N LYS A 32 -10.26 12.04 5.19
CA LYS A 32 -9.79 10.72 5.68
C LYS A 32 -8.97 9.99 4.63
N ASN A 33 -9.43 9.96 3.38
CA ASN A 33 -8.72 9.30 2.29
C ASN A 33 -7.35 9.95 2.08
N SER A 34 -7.29 11.28 2.04
CA SER A 34 -6.01 11.99 1.90
C SER A 34 -5.04 11.73 3.06
N LEU A 35 -5.55 11.58 4.29
CA LEU A 35 -4.72 11.21 5.45
C LEU A 35 -4.17 9.79 5.33
N ILE A 36 -4.97 8.84 4.86
CA ILE A 36 -4.56 7.46 4.63
C ILE A 36 -3.48 7.41 3.54
N GLU A 37 -3.72 8.03 2.39
CA GLU A 37 -2.75 8.11 1.29
C GLU A 37 -1.40 8.67 1.76
N LYS A 38 -1.42 9.78 2.51
CA LYS A 38 -0.19 10.39 3.05
C LYS A 38 0.53 9.49 4.06
N PHE A 39 -0.22 8.72 4.84
CA PHE A 39 0.36 7.79 5.80
C PHE A 39 0.97 6.57 5.10
N GLU A 40 0.31 6.04 4.08
CA GLU A 40 0.81 4.96 3.23
C GLU A 40 2.10 5.40 2.52
N ASP A 41 2.11 6.58 1.90
CA ASP A 41 3.31 7.15 1.26
C ASP A 41 4.51 7.23 2.24
N LEU A 42 4.25 7.60 3.50
CA LEU A 42 5.29 7.65 4.53
C LEU A 42 5.81 6.25 4.86
N LYS A 43 4.92 5.27 5.02
CA LYS A 43 5.31 3.88 5.34
C LYS A 43 6.03 3.19 4.20
N ASP A 44 5.61 3.44 2.97
CA ASP A 44 6.29 2.91 1.79
C ASP A 44 7.72 3.47 1.68
N ARG A 45 7.91 4.77 1.98
CA ARG A 45 9.24 5.37 2.04
C ARG A 45 10.10 4.77 3.14
N GLU A 46 9.56 4.61 4.35
CA GLU A 46 10.29 3.96 5.45
C GLU A 46 10.76 2.56 5.06
N PHE A 47 9.92 1.79 4.37
CA PHE A 47 10.24 0.45 3.89
C PHE A 47 11.35 0.46 2.82
N ILE A 48 11.27 1.38 1.86
CA ILE A 48 12.31 1.57 0.84
C ILE A 48 13.64 1.94 1.49
N ASP A 49 13.65 2.92 2.40
CA ASP A 49 14.84 3.38 3.10
C ASP A 49 15.49 2.24 3.92
N GLU A 50 14.68 1.37 4.53
CA GLU A 50 15.18 0.18 5.24
C GLU A 50 15.81 -0.82 4.28
N PHE A 51 15.14 -1.10 3.15
CA PHE A 51 15.64 -2.00 2.12
C PHE A 51 16.96 -1.52 1.54
N GLU A 52 17.06 -0.24 1.16
CA GLU A 52 18.28 0.37 0.60
C GLU A 52 19.45 0.26 1.59
N LYS A 53 19.23 0.52 2.89
CA LYS A 53 20.25 0.32 3.93
C LYS A 53 20.68 -1.14 4.07
N MET A 54 19.78 -2.10 3.86
CA MET A 54 20.14 -3.51 3.86
C MET A 54 20.93 -3.89 2.61
N GLU A 55 20.59 -3.32 1.46
CA GLU A 55 21.28 -3.52 0.19
C GLU A 55 22.72 -3.00 0.25
N GLU A 56 22.93 -1.78 0.73
CA GLU A 56 24.27 -1.20 0.94
C GLU A 56 25.15 -2.07 1.84
N ARG A 57 24.54 -2.77 2.79
CA ARG A 57 25.23 -3.69 3.72
C ARG A 57 25.42 -5.10 3.14
N GLY A 58 25.01 -5.34 1.91
CA GLY A 58 25.06 -6.65 1.25
C GLY A 58 24.17 -7.72 1.90
N LYS A 59 23.10 -7.31 2.58
CA LYS A 59 22.20 -8.21 3.34
C LYS A 59 20.93 -8.59 2.59
N VAL A 60 20.82 -8.24 1.30
CA VAL A 60 19.66 -8.55 0.46
C VAL A 60 20.04 -9.61 -0.58
N SER A 61 19.07 -10.43 -0.96
CA SER A 61 19.21 -11.42 -2.02
C SER A 61 18.15 -11.16 -3.08
N PHE A 62 18.56 -11.17 -4.34
CA PHE A 62 17.67 -11.01 -5.48
C PHE A 62 17.35 -12.36 -6.11
N PHE A 63 16.13 -12.50 -6.60
CA PHE A 63 15.72 -13.66 -7.38
C PHE A 63 15.48 -13.24 -8.82
N SER A 64 15.99 -14.03 -9.75
CA SER A 64 15.69 -13.91 -11.18
C SER A 64 14.26 -14.37 -11.49
N ALA A 65 13.73 -13.95 -12.64
CA ALA A 65 12.41 -14.37 -13.11
C ALA A 65 12.28 -15.90 -13.21
N ASP A 66 13.33 -16.58 -13.69
CA ASP A 66 13.35 -18.05 -13.82
C ASP A 66 13.31 -18.77 -12.46
N GLU A 67 13.98 -18.22 -11.45
CA GLU A 67 13.94 -18.74 -10.08
C GLU A 67 12.53 -18.60 -9.48
N ILE A 68 11.87 -17.47 -9.72
CA ILE A 68 10.48 -17.24 -9.27
C ILE A 68 9.52 -18.20 -9.97
N LEU A 69 9.64 -18.38 -11.29
CA LEU A 69 8.82 -19.31 -12.07
C LEU A 69 9.02 -20.77 -11.63
N THR A 70 10.25 -21.14 -11.26
CA THR A 70 10.57 -22.48 -10.77
C THR A 70 10.02 -22.71 -9.35
N ALA A 71 10.18 -21.73 -8.45
CA ALA A 71 9.66 -21.80 -7.08
C ALA A 71 8.12 -21.90 -7.05
N SER A 72 7.43 -21.12 -7.89
CA SER A 72 5.97 -21.14 -8.02
C SER A 72 5.44 -22.46 -8.61
N ARG A 73 6.18 -23.09 -9.54
CA ARG A 73 5.88 -24.44 -10.05
C ARG A 73 6.08 -25.54 -9.00
N LYS A 74 7.10 -25.43 -8.14
CA LYS A 74 7.34 -26.39 -7.04
C LYS A 74 6.23 -26.36 -5.98
N LYS A 75 5.74 -25.17 -5.60
CA LYS A 75 4.61 -25.03 -4.65
C LYS A 75 3.31 -25.69 -5.16
N LYS A 76 3.02 -25.62 -6.46
CA LYS A 76 1.84 -26.29 -7.06
C LYS A 76 1.92 -27.83 -7.04
N LYS A 77 3.11 -28.43 -6.98
CA LYS A 77 3.28 -29.89 -6.92
C LYS A 77 3.04 -30.48 -5.52
N HIS A 78 3.18 -29.70 -4.46
CA HIS A 78 2.93 -30.16 -3.08
C HIS A 78 1.45 -30.03 -2.63
N GLY A 79 0.57 -29.46 -3.46
CA GLY A 79 -0.87 -29.32 -3.18
C GLY A 79 -1.77 -30.37 -3.87
N LYS A 80 -1.20 -31.40 -4.52
CA LYS A 80 -1.96 -32.50 -5.12
C LYS A 80 -1.41 -33.84 -4.64
N THR A 81 -1.73 -34.21 -3.41
CA THR A 81 -1.71 -35.61 -2.99
C THR A 81 -2.83 -36.31 -3.76
N PRO A 82 -2.56 -37.37 -4.55
CA PRO A 82 -3.63 -38.14 -5.16
C PRO A 82 -4.36 -38.93 -4.05
N GLN A 83 -5.53 -38.44 -3.64
CA GLN A 83 -6.57 -39.33 -3.13
C GLN A 83 -7.05 -40.16 -4.31
N ASN A 84 -6.48 -41.36 -4.42
CA ASN A 84 -7.16 -42.61 -4.74
C ASN A 84 -6.13 -43.60 -5.27
N LEU A 85 -5.80 -44.59 -4.44
CA LEU A 85 -5.63 -45.94 -4.94
C LEU A 85 -5.91 -46.95 -3.82
N LYS A 86 -6.97 -47.73 -4.06
CA LYS A 86 -7.46 -48.93 -3.37
C LYS A 86 -8.43 -48.74 -2.21
#